data_AF-A0A1I7L080-F1
#
_entry.id   AF-A0A1I7L080-F1
#
_cell.length_a   1.000
_cell.length_b   1.000
_cell.length_c   1.000
_cell.angle_alpha   90.00
_cell.angle_beta   90.00
_cell.angle_gamma   90.00
#
_symmetry.space_group_name_H-M   'P 1'
#
loop_
_entity.id
_entity.type
_entity.pdbx_description
1 polymer ?
#
loop_
_entity_poly.entity_id
_entity_poly.type
_entity_poly.pdbx_seq_one_letter_code
_entity_poly.pdbx_strand_id
1 'polypeptide(L)'
;MSDLTLYPADIAAMSVGQLAALPPAQKAEISRNLDEALAWLKQARAKFDAALEAAYGEQARAARLEAGKDFGVVHLKDGLLRVTVDVPKRVSWDQAQLAAIARRIAAADG
;
A
#
# COMPACT_ATOMS: atom_id res chain seq x y z
N MET A 1 -35.54 -16.01 -2.98
CA MET A 1 -34.16 -16.23 -3.46
C MET A 1 -33.27 -15.91 -2.31
N SER A 2 -32.56 -16.89 -1.75
CA SER A 2 -31.75 -16.69 -0.56
C SER A 2 -30.58 -15.78 -0.92
N ASP A 3 -30.58 -14.55 -0.41
CA ASP A 3 -29.39 -13.71 -0.31
C ASP A 3 -28.43 -14.41 0.66
N LEU A 4 -27.68 -15.38 0.14
CA LEU A 4 -26.53 -15.92 0.86
C LEU A 4 -25.42 -14.90 0.67
N THR A 5 -25.42 -13.86 1.51
CA THR A 5 -24.26 -12.99 1.68
C THR A 5 -23.15 -13.84 2.30
N LEU A 6 -22.43 -14.58 1.46
CA LEU A 6 -21.31 -15.41 1.88
C LEU A 6 -20.21 -14.48 2.39
N TYR A 7 -19.98 -14.50 3.70
CA TYR A 7 -18.93 -13.70 4.31
C TYR A 7 -17.55 -14.33 3.97
N PRO A 8 -16.46 -13.54 4.00
CA PRO A 8 -15.12 -14.07 3.74
C PRO A 8 -14.73 -15.30 4.57
N ALA A 9 -15.27 -15.41 5.80
CA ALA A 9 -15.07 -16.56 6.68
C ALA A 9 -15.75 -17.84 6.14
N ASP A 10 -16.91 -17.71 5.52
CA ASP A 10 -17.65 -18.84 4.95
C ASP A 10 -16.93 -19.39 3.71
N ILE A 11 -16.41 -18.50 2.87
CA ILE A 11 -15.58 -18.86 1.71
C ILE A 11 -14.32 -19.60 2.17
N ALA A 12 -13.66 -19.12 3.23
CA ALA A 12 -12.46 -19.73 3.78
C ALA A 12 -12.70 -21.13 4.38
N ALA A 13 -13.91 -21.39 4.87
CA ALA A 13 -14.29 -22.69 5.42
C ALA A 13 -14.65 -23.72 4.32
N MET A 14 -14.97 -23.28 3.11
CA MET A 14 -15.30 -24.14 1.98
C MET A 14 -14.04 -24.64 1.27
N SER A 15 -14.03 -25.93 0.92
CA SER A 15 -13.01 -26.48 0.02
C SER A 15 -13.16 -25.93 -1.40
N VAL A 16 -12.08 -25.96 -2.17
CA VAL A 16 -12.08 -25.57 -3.60
C VAL A 16 -13.12 -26.37 -4.39
N GLY A 17 -13.30 -27.66 -4.10
CA GLY A 17 -14.32 -28.50 -4.75
C GLY A 17 -15.75 -28.05 -4.46
N GLN A 18 -16.04 -27.62 -3.23
CA GLN A 18 -17.36 -27.08 -2.86
C GLN A 18 -17.63 -25.74 -3.54
N LEU A 19 -16.64 -24.85 -3.61
CA LEU A 19 -16.76 -23.58 -4.35
C LEU A 19 -16.94 -23.82 -5.86
N ALA A 20 -16.23 -24.81 -6.42
CA ALA A 20 -16.37 -25.20 -7.82
C ALA A 20 -17.75 -25.80 -8.14
N ALA A 21 -18.40 -26.46 -7.18
CA ALA A 21 -19.73 -27.03 -7.34
C ALA A 21 -20.88 -25.99 -7.27
N LEU A 22 -20.59 -24.74 -6.86
CA LEU A 22 -21.63 -23.71 -6.74
C LEU A 22 -22.27 -23.36 -8.09
N PRO A 23 -23.57 -22.99 -8.10
CA PRO A 23 -24.24 -22.44 -9.26
C PRO A 23 -23.51 -21.20 -9.82
N PRO A 24 -23.52 -20.97 -11.15
CA PRO A 24 -22.86 -19.82 -11.76
C PRO A 24 -23.28 -18.47 -11.18
N ALA A 25 -24.58 -18.30 -10.88
CA ALA A 25 -25.10 -17.06 -10.29
C ALA A 25 -24.48 -16.77 -8.91
N GLN A 26 -24.32 -17.80 -8.07
CA GLN A 26 -23.69 -17.65 -6.75
C GLN A 26 -22.19 -17.34 -6.87
N LYS A 27 -21.49 -17.96 -7.84
CA LYS A 27 -20.09 -17.62 -8.12
C LYS A 27 -19.91 -16.16 -8.52
N ALA A 28 -20.79 -15.64 -9.38
CA ALA A 28 -20.76 -14.25 -9.82
C ALA A 28 -21.05 -13.29 -8.66
N GLU A 29 -22.00 -13.62 -7.80
CA GLU A 29 -22.31 -12.86 -6.60
C GLU A 29 -21.13 -12.82 -5.62
N ILE A 30 -20.52 -13.98 -5.33
CA ILE A 30 -19.33 -14.06 -4.48
C ILE A 30 -18.20 -13.20 -5.05
N SER A 31 -17.95 -13.26 -6.36
CA SER A 31 -16.92 -12.45 -7.01
C SER A 31 -17.16 -10.96 -6.79
N ARG A 32 -18.38 -10.47 -7.04
CA ARG A 32 -18.73 -9.06 -6.86
C ARG A 32 -18.58 -8.61 -5.40
N ASN A 33 -19.08 -9.42 -4.46
CA ASN A 33 -19.00 -9.09 -3.04
C ASN A 33 -17.54 -9.05 -2.55
N LEU A 34 -16.68 -9.94 -3.06
CA LEU A 34 -15.24 -9.91 -2.78
C LEU A 34 -14.57 -8.65 -3.33
N ASP A 35 -14.92 -8.23 -4.56
CA ASP A 35 -14.38 -7.01 -5.15
C ASP A 35 -14.79 -5.75 -4.36
N GLU A 36 -16.05 -5.68 -3.92
CA GLU A 36 -16.55 -4.60 -3.07
C GLU A 36 -15.86 -4.58 -1.71
N ALA A 37 -15.70 -5.73 -1.06
CA ALA A 37 -14.98 -5.85 0.21
C ALA A 37 -13.51 -5.44 0.06
N LEU A 38 -12.85 -5.84 -1.02
CA LEU A 38 -11.47 -5.42 -1.33
C LEU A 38 -11.37 -3.91 -1.55
N ALA A 39 -12.33 -3.31 -2.26
CA ALA A 39 -12.36 -1.87 -2.49
C ALA A 39 -12.53 -1.11 -1.17
N TRP A 40 -13.47 -1.53 -0.33
CA TRP A 40 -13.69 -0.94 0.98
C TRP A 40 -12.46 -1.08 1.89
N LEU A 41 -11.86 -2.28 1.95
CA LEU A 41 -10.69 -2.53 2.79
C LEU A 41 -9.48 -1.70 2.34
N LYS A 42 -9.29 -1.50 1.03
CA LYS A 42 -8.26 -0.60 0.49
C LYS A 42 -8.47 0.84 0.95
N GLN A 43 -9.70 1.34 0.93
CA GLN A 43 -10.02 2.69 1.40
C GLN A 43 -9.79 2.83 2.91
N ALA A 44 -10.25 1.85 3.70
CA ALA A 44 -10.04 1.83 5.15
C ALA A 44 -8.54 1.79 5.49
N ARG A 45 -7.77 0.96 4.78
CA ARG A 45 -6.32 0.87 4.93
C ARG A 45 -5.63 2.19 4.61
N ALA A 46 -5.97 2.82 3.48
CA ALA A 46 -5.40 4.11 3.10
C ALA A 46 -5.70 5.20 4.13
N LYS A 47 -6.93 5.23 4.67
CA LYS A 47 -7.32 6.17 5.73
C LYS A 47 -6.49 5.92 7.01
N PHE A 48 -6.28 4.67 7.38
CA PHE A 48 -5.48 4.34 8.56
C PHE A 48 -4.00 4.66 8.37
N ASP A 49 -3.42 4.37 7.20
CA ASP A 49 -2.05 4.76 6.86
C ASP A 49 -1.87 6.29 6.94
N ALA A 50 -2.85 7.07 6.44
CA ALA A 50 -2.83 8.53 6.59
C ALA A 50 -2.91 8.98 8.06
N ALA A 51 -3.69 8.28 8.89
CA ALA A 51 -3.73 8.55 10.32
C ALA A 51 -2.39 8.22 11.02
N LEU A 52 -1.71 7.14 10.61
CA LEU A 52 -0.38 6.80 11.12
C LEU A 52 0.67 7.84 10.71
N GLU A 53 0.63 8.33 9.47
CA GLU A 53 1.51 9.43 9.04
C GLU A 53 1.22 10.71 9.84
N ALA A 54 -0.04 11.03 10.11
CA ALA A 54 -0.38 12.17 10.95
C ALA A 54 0.11 12.00 12.41
N ALA A 55 0.07 10.78 12.95
CA ALA A 55 0.49 10.48 14.32
C ALA A 55 2.01 10.46 14.50
N TYR A 56 2.74 9.87 13.55
CA TYR A 56 4.17 9.55 13.71
C TYR A 56 5.08 10.25 12.69
N GLY A 57 4.54 10.84 11.63
CA GLY A 57 5.31 11.38 10.50
C GLY A 57 6.28 12.49 10.91
N GLU A 58 5.81 13.46 11.70
CA GLU A 58 6.66 14.54 12.20
C GLU A 58 7.77 14.03 13.11
N GLN A 59 7.44 13.17 14.08
CA GLN A 59 8.42 12.59 15.00
C GLN A 59 9.47 11.75 14.25
N ALA A 60 9.04 10.98 13.25
CA ALA A 60 9.92 10.21 12.40
C ALA A 60 10.83 11.11 11.55
N ARG A 61 10.31 12.22 11.01
CA ARG A 61 11.09 13.21 10.24
C ARG A 61 12.11 13.93 11.12
N ALA A 62 11.73 14.35 12.32
CA ALA A 62 12.66 14.93 13.30
C ALA A 62 13.77 13.93 13.68
N ALA A 63 13.41 12.68 14.03
CA ALA A 63 14.39 11.65 14.37
C ALA A 63 15.35 11.32 13.22
N ARG A 64 14.88 11.40 11.96
CA ARG A 64 15.72 11.25 10.77
C ARG A 64 16.69 12.42 10.61
N LEU A 65 16.21 13.65 10.77
CA LEU A 65 17.03 14.86 10.68
C LEU A 65 18.13 14.88 11.74
N GLU A 66 17.80 14.54 12.99
CA GLU A 66 18.78 14.40 14.09
C GLU A 66 19.82 13.31 13.80
N ALA A 67 19.42 12.24 13.11
CA ALA A 67 20.33 11.18 12.66
C ALA A 67 21.13 11.56 11.41
N GLY A 68 20.93 12.75 10.83
CA GLY A 68 21.56 13.21 9.59
C GLY A 68 21.13 12.40 8.35
N LYS A 69 19.92 11.85 8.34
CA LYS A 69 19.39 11.01 7.26
C LYS A 69 18.13 11.61 6.65
N ASP A 70 18.02 11.58 5.32
CA ASP A 70 16.77 11.94 4.63
C ASP A 70 15.85 10.73 4.38
N PHE A 71 16.41 9.52 4.43
CA PHE A 71 15.74 8.25 4.13
C PHE A 71 16.21 7.15 5.09
N GLY A 72 15.47 6.05 5.11
CA GLY A 72 15.73 4.88 5.92
C GLY A 72 14.85 4.75 7.15
N VAL A 73 15.17 3.72 7.93
CA VAL A 73 14.38 3.30 9.09
C VAL A 73 14.73 4.13 10.30
N VAL A 74 13.70 4.62 10.99
CA VAL A 74 13.78 5.16 12.35
C VAL A 74 12.84 4.42 13.28
N HIS A 75 13.21 4.38 14.56
CA HIS A 75 12.41 3.76 15.60
C HIS A 75 11.95 4.83 16.59
N LEU A 76 10.64 4.91 16.77
CA LEU A 76 9.99 5.74 17.78
C LEU A 76 9.54 4.84 18.94
N LYS A 77 9.48 5.40 20.14
CA LYS A 77 8.87 4.76 21.29
C LYS A 77 7.50 5.38 21.53
N ASP A 78 6.47 4.55 21.57
CA ASP A 78 5.12 4.94 21.98
C ASP A 78 4.63 3.97 23.06
N GLY A 79 4.66 4.41 24.32
CA GLY A 79 4.43 3.57 25.48
C GLY A 79 5.33 2.33 25.50
N LEU A 80 4.71 1.15 25.43
CA LEU A 80 5.41 -0.15 25.39
C LEU A 80 5.78 -0.59 23.97
N LEU A 81 5.31 0.13 22.94
CA LEU A 81 5.53 -0.24 21.55
C LEU A 81 6.76 0.48 20.96
N ARG A 82 7.47 -0.26 20.11
CA ARG A 82 8.47 0.31 19.20
C ARG A 82 7.83 0.48 17.83
N VAL A 83 7.60 1.72 17.44
CA VAL A 83 7.07 2.05 16.10
C VAL A 83 8.24 2.17 15.15
N THR A 84 8.23 1.35 14.09
CA THR A 84 9.26 1.38 13.04
C THR A 84 8.70 2.13 11.85
N VAL A 85 9.35 3.22 11.47
CA VAL A 85 8.96 4.03 10.30
C VAL A 85 10.07 3.94 9.26
N ASP A 86 9.80 3.20 8.19
CA ASP A 86 10.69 3.06 7.04
C ASP A 86 10.30 4.02 5.93
N VAL A 87 11.24 4.88 5.54
CA VAL A 87 11.10 5.70 4.33
C VAL A 87 12.13 5.17 3.32
N PRO A 88 11.70 4.42 2.30
CA PRO A 88 12.62 3.89 1.31
C PRO A 88 13.26 5.04 0.53
N LYS A 89 14.54 4.89 0.20
CA LYS A 89 15.22 5.84 -0.69
C LYS A 89 14.60 5.74 -2.09
N ARG A 90 13.74 6.69 -2.45
CA ARG A 90 13.20 6.77 -3.81
C ARG A 90 14.10 7.67 -4.65
N VAL A 91 14.84 7.07 -5.57
CA VAL A 91 15.54 7.84 -6.61
C VAL A 91 14.50 8.22 -7.66
N SER A 92 14.11 9.49 -7.68
CA SER A 92 13.34 10.07 -8.78
C SER A 92 14.30 10.88 -9.66
N TRP A 93 14.36 10.53 -10.94
CA TRP A 93 15.14 11.27 -11.91
C TRP A 93 14.25 12.28 -12.61
N ASP A 94 14.68 13.54 -12.67
CA ASP A 94 14.07 14.54 -13.55
C ASP A 94 14.45 14.21 -15.00
N GLN A 95 13.51 13.58 -15.71
CA GLN A 95 13.70 13.17 -17.11
C GLN A 95 13.90 14.37 -18.05
N ALA A 96 13.31 15.53 -17.74
CA ALA A 96 13.50 16.73 -18.54
C ALA A 96 14.94 17.26 -18.37
N GLN A 97 15.44 17.27 -17.14
CA GLN A 97 16.82 17.62 -16.84
C GLN A 97 17.81 16.63 -17.46
N LEU A 98 17.55 15.32 -17.35
CA LEU A 98 18.36 14.27 -17.97
C LEU A 98 18.40 14.44 -19.50
N ALA A 99 17.26 14.70 -20.15
CA ALA A 99 17.19 14.93 -21.59
C ALA A 99 17.92 16.23 -22.01
N ALA A 100 17.90 17.27 -21.17
CA ALA A 100 18.65 18.49 -21.42
C ALA A 100 20.17 18.25 -21.34
N ILE A 101 20.62 17.48 -20.34
CA ILE A 101 22.04 17.09 -20.20
C ILE A 101 22.49 16.23 -21.38
N ALA A 102 21.70 15.23 -21.78
CA ALA A 102 22.00 14.37 -22.92
C ALA A 102 22.16 15.17 -24.22
N ARG A 103 21.28 16.15 -24.46
CA ARG A 103 21.39 17.05 -25.62
C ARG A 103 22.67 17.89 -25.59
N ARG A 104 23.08 18.38 -24.41
CA ARG A 104 24.32 19.16 -24.27
C ARG A 104 25.56 18.32 -24.53
N ILE A 105 25.58 17.06 -24.07
CA ILE A 105 26.69 16.13 -24.33
C ILE A 105 26.77 15.83 -25.82
N ALA A 106 25.65 15.45 -26.45
CA ALA A 106 25.61 15.17 -27.88
C ALA A 106 26.03 16.35 -28.76
N ALA A 107 25.78 17.58 -28.32
CA ALA A 107 26.21 18.80 -29.01
C ALA A 107 27.66 19.21 -28.74
N ALA A 108 28.32 18.64 -27.74
CA ALA A 108 29.72 18.90 -27.41
C ALA A 108 30.68 17.88 -28.05
N ASP A 109 30.16 16.71 -28.44
CA ASP A 109 30.91 15.62 -29.08
C ASP A 109 30.87 15.66 -30.63
N GLY A 110 30.30 16.71 -31.24
CA GLY A 110 30.22 16.91 -32.70
C GLY A 110 30.82 18.25 -33.14
#